data_AF-A0AAD4VAZ8-F1
#
_entry.id   AF-A0AAD4VAZ8-F1
#
_cell.length_a   1.000
_cell.length_b   1.000
_cell.length_c   1.000
_cell.angle_alpha   90.00
_cell.angle_beta   90.00
_cell.angle_gamma   90.00
#
_symmetry.space_group_name_H-M   'P 1'
#
loop_
_entity.id
_entity.type
_entity.pdbx_description
1 polymer ?
#
loop_
_entity_poly.entity_id
_entity_poly.type
_entity_poly.pdbx_seq_one_letter_code
_entity_poly.pdbx_strand_id
1 'polypeptide(L)'
;MQGDYGAVSGGRIDDSEAFLKAWNAACTSETENPTLIVPRKRFLLNPIVFSGPCRAENINFLIFGRLLAPDSPGAWKELDPSQWLAFNGVSGLNIAGPGRINGRGKAWWDQSCRDHPRLVGCSTLAPTAVKLVSCKNSSISEIHFLNSSQTHVLIRDGDGINIENVLIEAPERSPNTDGIHISASHNVVITNAIIGTGDDCVSIGDHTSNIVISYVKCGPGHGISIGSLGRSGNFVQVENIHVSKVYLQGTTNGARIKTWQVGRGYVRQVTFEHIFFGSVKNPIIIDQNYCNKSGACKEMETGVHITDVSFNQLYGTSSSRVAMNLNCSRSVACTSIYLKSIYIRSALAGQNVTSNCTNAHGVASGVIQPDPCLQI
;
A
#
# COMPACT_ATOMS: atom_id res chain seq x y z
N MET A 1 -1.71 -31.94 11.03
CA MET A 1 -0.77 -32.95 10.50
C MET A 1 0.62 -32.34 10.44
N GLN A 2 1.59 -32.92 11.14
CA GLN A 2 2.99 -32.55 11.03
C GLN A 2 3.63 -33.57 10.08
N GLY A 3 3.77 -33.21 8.81
CA GLY A 3 4.38 -34.05 7.78
C GLY A 3 5.61 -33.36 7.21
N ASP A 4 6.68 -34.11 6.97
CA ASP A 4 7.76 -33.66 6.11
C ASP A 4 7.32 -33.85 4.65
N TYR A 5 7.22 -32.75 3.90
CA TYR A 5 6.78 -32.75 2.50
C TYR A 5 7.97 -32.67 1.52
N GLY A 6 9.20 -32.84 2.02
CA GLY A 6 10.41 -32.94 1.20
C GLY A 6 11.08 -31.60 0.88
N ALA A 7 10.79 -30.54 1.63
CA ALA A 7 11.44 -29.24 1.44
C ALA A 7 12.91 -29.29 1.91
N VAL A 8 13.83 -28.86 1.04
CA VAL A 8 15.28 -28.88 1.26
C VAL A 8 15.73 -27.50 1.73
N SER A 9 15.93 -27.36 3.04
CA SER A 9 16.43 -26.11 3.60
C SER A 9 17.80 -25.71 3.06
N GLY A 10 17.98 -24.43 2.78
CA GLY A 10 19.26 -23.88 2.30
C GLY A 10 19.07 -22.66 1.42
N GLY A 11 17.86 -22.46 0.87
CA GLY A 11 17.52 -21.31 0.05
C GLY A 11 18.28 -21.27 -1.27
N ARG A 12 18.59 -22.44 -1.83
CA ARG A 12 19.34 -22.63 -3.10
C ARG A 12 18.56 -23.45 -4.13
N ILE A 13 17.68 -24.33 -3.66
CA ILE A 13 16.84 -25.20 -4.47
C ILE A 13 15.41 -24.71 -4.31
N ASP A 14 14.61 -24.79 -5.37
CA ASP A 14 13.20 -24.44 -5.33
C ASP A 14 12.40 -25.46 -4.50
N ASP A 15 11.75 -24.98 -3.45
CA ASP A 15 10.92 -25.75 -2.52
C ASP A 15 9.41 -25.63 -2.82
N SER A 16 9.02 -24.94 -3.89
CA SER A 16 7.62 -24.64 -4.18
C SER A 16 6.73 -25.87 -4.28
N GLU A 17 7.20 -26.98 -4.86
CA GLU A 17 6.43 -28.23 -4.91
C GLU A 17 6.15 -28.83 -3.52
N ALA A 18 7.14 -28.78 -2.62
CA ALA A 18 6.96 -29.28 -1.26
C ALA A 18 5.96 -28.42 -0.47
N PHE A 19 5.99 -27.09 -0.70
CA PHE A 19 5.02 -26.15 -0.11
C PHE A 19 3.62 -26.37 -0.65
N LEU A 20 3.45 -26.62 -1.96
CA LEU A 20 2.15 -26.96 -2.54
C LEU A 20 1.58 -28.27 -1.98
N LYS A 21 2.42 -29.30 -1.80
CA LYS A 21 2.00 -30.56 -1.17
C LYS A 21 1.54 -30.34 0.27
N ALA A 22 2.30 -29.57 1.06
CA ALA A 22 1.94 -29.22 2.42
C ALA A 22 0.64 -28.41 2.48
N TRP A 23 0.48 -27.42 1.59
CA TRP A 23 -0.73 -26.60 1.49
C TRP A 23 -1.95 -27.45 1.14
N ASN A 24 -1.86 -28.30 0.11
CA ASN A 24 -2.98 -29.13 -0.31
C ASN A 24 -3.41 -30.10 0.81
N ALA A 25 -2.45 -30.68 1.54
CA ALA A 25 -2.75 -31.53 2.68
C ALA A 25 -3.43 -30.77 3.84
N ALA A 26 -3.03 -29.52 4.09
CA ALA A 26 -3.66 -28.66 5.09
C ALA A 26 -5.08 -28.22 4.63
N CYS A 27 -5.21 -27.74 3.40
CA CYS A 27 -6.44 -27.17 2.84
C CYS A 27 -7.54 -28.22 2.63
N THR A 28 -7.18 -29.49 2.43
CA THR A 28 -8.14 -30.61 2.31
C THR A 28 -8.34 -31.38 3.62
N SER A 29 -7.67 -30.98 4.70
CA SER A 29 -7.81 -31.60 6.02
C SER A 29 -9.22 -31.39 6.59
N GLU A 30 -9.69 -32.37 7.36
CA GLU A 30 -10.96 -32.30 8.12
C GLU A 30 -10.76 -31.75 9.54
N THR A 31 -9.53 -31.41 9.90
CA THR A 31 -9.23 -30.71 11.16
C THR A 31 -9.83 -29.31 11.16
N GLU A 32 -10.24 -28.81 12.32
CA GLU A 32 -10.83 -27.46 12.46
C GLU A 32 -9.88 -26.32 12.08
N ASN A 33 -8.58 -26.45 12.40
CA ASN A 33 -7.55 -25.42 12.17
C ASN A 33 -6.27 -26.02 11.57
N PRO A 34 -6.30 -26.53 10.32
CA PRO A 34 -5.11 -27.05 9.66
C PRO A 34 -4.00 -26.01 9.64
N THR A 35 -2.77 -26.48 9.83
CA THR A 35 -1.62 -25.59 10.02
C THR A 35 -0.46 -26.05 9.16
N LEU A 36 0.03 -25.17 8.29
CA LEU A 36 1.30 -25.28 7.59
C LEU A 36 2.34 -24.46 8.36
N ILE A 37 3.46 -25.10 8.72
CA ILE A 37 4.54 -24.45 9.46
C ILE A 37 5.78 -24.35 8.58
N VAL A 38 6.27 -23.13 8.36
CA VAL A 38 7.61 -22.88 7.82
C VAL A 38 8.58 -22.81 9.00
N PRO A 39 9.39 -23.86 9.25
CA PRO A 39 10.27 -23.91 10.41
C PRO A 39 11.39 -22.86 10.30
N ARG A 40 12.14 -22.63 11.38
CA ARG A 40 13.30 -21.70 11.48
C ARG A 40 14.49 -22.11 10.59
N LYS A 41 14.25 -22.14 9.29
CA LYS A 41 15.15 -22.50 8.20
C LYS A 41 14.95 -21.51 7.05
N ARG A 42 15.63 -21.73 5.92
CA ARG A 42 15.55 -20.89 4.72
C ARG A 42 15.07 -21.73 3.55
N PHE A 43 14.05 -21.25 2.84
CA PHE A 43 13.45 -21.91 1.69
C PHE A 43 13.41 -20.93 0.52
N LEU A 44 13.78 -21.38 -0.67
CA LEU A 44 13.65 -20.62 -1.90
C LEU A 44 12.38 -21.10 -2.57
N LEU A 45 11.49 -20.19 -2.92
CA LEU A 45 10.23 -20.52 -3.58
C LEU A 45 10.16 -19.78 -4.90
N ASN A 46 10.02 -20.52 -6.00
CA ASN A 46 9.52 -19.96 -7.24
C ASN A 46 8.08 -19.44 -7.07
N PRO A 47 7.54 -18.66 -8.02
CA PRO A 47 6.16 -18.16 -7.96
C PRO A 47 5.17 -19.28 -7.69
N ILE A 48 4.33 -19.07 -6.69
CA ILE A 48 3.48 -20.10 -6.11
C ILE A 48 2.13 -19.51 -5.74
N VAL A 49 1.07 -20.27 -6.06
CA VAL A 49 -0.31 -19.93 -5.75
C VAL A 49 -0.88 -20.98 -4.81
N PHE A 50 -1.26 -20.54 -3.61
CA PHE A 50 -1.98 -21.30 -2.61
C PHE A 50 -3.48 -21.06 -2.79
N SER A 51 -4.15 -21.98 -3.49
CA SER A 51 -5.56 -21.84 -3.84
C SER A 51 -6.49 -22.45 -2.80
N GLY A 52 -7.62 -21.78 -2.57
CA GLY A 52 -8.81 -22.33 -1.92
C GLY A 52 -9.91 -22.69 -2.95
N PRO A 53 -11.16 -22.91 -2.48
CA PRO A 53 -11.57 -22.91 -1.07
C PRO A 53 -10.98 -24.11 -0.32
N CYS A 54 -10.65 -23.91 0.96
CA CYS A 54 -10.27 -24.99 1.86
C CYS A 54 -11.49 -25.58 2.56
N ARG A 55 -11.39 -26.83 3.02
CA ARG A 55 -12.49 -27.50 3.74
C ARG A 55 -12.74 -26.89 5.12
N ALA A 56 -11.66 -26.56 5.83
CA ALA A 56 -11.73 -25.91 7.12
C ALA A 56 -12.11 -24.43 6.97
N GLU A 57 -12.86 -23.90 7.93
CA GLU A 57 -13.21 -22.48 7.97
C GLU A 57 -12.00 -21.59 8.17
N ASN A 58 -10.99 -22.07 8.91
CA ASN A 58 -9.75 -21.37 9.18
C ASN A 58 -8.54 -22.23 8.79
N ILE A 59 -7.49 -21.60 8.28
CA ILE A 59 -6.22 -22.27 7.95
C ILE A 59 -5.03 -21.40 8.36
N ASN A 60 -4.07 -22.00 9.06
CA ASN A 60 -2.88 -21.31 9.52
C ASN A 60 -1.70 -21.54 8.58
N PHE A 61 -1.01 -20.47 8.20
CA PHE A 61 0.27 -20.47 7.50
C PHE A 61 1.30 -19.77 8.39
N LEU A 62 1.95 -20.56 9.25
CA LEU A 62 2.85 -20.05 10.29
C LEU A 62 4.28 -19.98 9.79
N ILE A 63 4.86 -18.78 9.75
CA ILE A 63 6.21 -18.53 9.23
C ILE A 63 7.15 -18.21 10.39
N PHE A 64 8.01 -19.16 10.75
CA PHE A 64 9.13 -18.95 11.68
C PHE A 64 10.47 -18.79 10.94
N GLY A 65 10.53 -19.29 9.71
CA GLY A 65 11.72 -19.29 8.87
C GLY A 65 11.87 -18.05 8.00
N ARG A 66 12.64 -18.22 6.93
CA ARG A 66 12.84 -17.21 5.88
C ARG A 66 12.41 -17.80 4.53
N LEU A 67 11.46 -17.14 3.89
CA LEU A 67 11.13 -17.38 2.49
C LEU A 67 11.95 -16.43 1.63
N LEU A 68 12.53 -16.96 0.56
CA LEU A 68 13.36 -16.21 -0.38
C LEU A 68 12.76 -16.33 -1.77
N ALA A 69 12.62 -15.20 -2.46
CA ALA A 69 12.33 -15.18 -3.88
C ALA A 69 13.57 -15.54 -4.71
N PRO A 70 13.41 -15.96 -5.98
CA PRO A 70 14.51 -15.94 -6.95
C PRO A 70 14.99 -14.50 -7.13
N ASP A 71 16.30 -14.33 -7.31
CA ASP A 71 17.00 -13.06 -7.02
C ASP A 71 17.30 -12.19 -8.21
N SER A 72 16.91 -12.63 -9.39
CA SER A 72 17.14 -11.89 -10.62
C SER A 72 15.99 -12.12 -11.60
N PRO A 73 15.62 -11.11 -12.40
CA PRO A 73 14.64 -11.25 -13.47
C PRO A 73 14.88 -12.45 -14.40
N GLY A 74 16.15 -12.82 -14.64
CA GLY A 74 16.50 -14.02 -15.41
C GLY A 74 16.08 -15.33 -14.74
N ALA A 75 16.14 -15.42 -13.41
CA ALA A 75 15.67 -16.58 -12.65
C ALA A 75 14.13 -16.72 -12.64
N TRP A 76 13.41 -15.69 -13.11
CA TRP A 76 11.97 -15.67 -13.26
C TRP A 76 11.51 -15.94 -14.70
N LYS A 77 12.45 -16.25 -15.61
CA LYS A 77 12.11 -16.60 -17.00
C LYS A 77 11.18 -17.82 -17.02
N GLU A 78 10.12 -17.75 -17.84
CA GLU A 78 9.06 -18.77 -17.94
C GLU A 78 8.17 -18.91 -16.68
N LEU A 79 8.38 -18.07 -15.67
CA LEU A 79 7.50 -17.94 -14.50
C LEU A 79 6.64 -16.68 -14.62
N ASP A 80 5.62 -16.54 -13.77
CA ASP A 80 4.80 -15.33 -13.71
C ASP A 80 5.55 -14.22 -12.95
N PRO A 81 6.01 -13.14 -13.62
CA PRO A 81 6.78 -12.08 -12.96
C PRO A 81 5.90 -11.10 -12.20
N SER A 82 4.57 -11.27 -12.20
CA SER A 82 3.64 -10.36 -11.53
C SER A 82 3.46 -10.67 -10.05
N GLN A 83 3.79 -11.89 -9.59
CA GLN A 83 3.46 -12.38 -8.26
C GLN A 83 4.45 -13.40 -7.74
N TRP A 84 4.72 -13.38 -6.44
CA TRP A 84 5.54 -14.39 -5.78
C TRP A 84 4.72 -15.36 -4.94
N LEU A 85 4.29 -14.97 -3.74
CA LEU A 85 3.46 -15.78 -2.87
C LEU A 85 2.02 -15.30 -2.99
N ALA A 86 1.17 -16.02 -3.71
CA ALA A 86 -0.23 -15.65 -3.87
C ALA A 86 -1.14 -16.61 -3.11
N PHE A 87 -2.12 -16.06 -2.38
CA PHE A 87 -3.23 -16.81 -1.80
C PHE A 87 -4.50 -16.38 -2.54
N ASN A 88 -5.21 -17.37 -3.10
CA ASN A 88 -6.32 -17.10 -4.00
C ASN A 88 -7.59 -17.83 -3.55
N GLY A 89 -8.67 -17.08 -3.31
CA GLY A 89 -9.97 -17.66 -2.95
C GLY A 89 -9.99 -18.35 -1.59
N VAL A 90 -9.12 -17.95 -0.65
CA VAL A 90 -9.03 -18.56 0.68
C VAL A 90 -9.84 -17.77 1.69
N SER A 91 -10.70 -18.46 2.44
CA SER A 91 -11.41 -17.89 3.60
C SER A 91 -10.73 -18.32 4.90
N GLY A 92 -10.69 -17.44 5.91
CA GLY A 92 -10.11 -17.75 7.24
C GLY A 92 -8.60 -18.00 7.23
N LEU A 93 -7.88 -17.41 6.27
CA LEU A 93 -6.43 -17.59 6.18
C LEU A 93 -5.72 -16.76 7.25
N ASN A 94 -4.88 -17.38 8.06
CA ASN A 94 -4.01 -16.70 9.02
C ASN A 94 -2.54 -16.89 8.66
N ILE A 95 -1.91 -15.87 8.06
CA ILE A 95 -0.46 -15.83 7.83
C ILE A 95 0.19 -15.16 9.05
N ALA A 96 0.96 -15.90 9.84
CA ALA A 96 1.46 -15.37 11.10
C ALA A 96 2.89 -15.82 11.46
N GLY A 97 3.56 -15.04 12.29
CA GLY A 97 4.78 -15.43 12.99
C GLY A 97 6.00 -14.57 12.65
N PRO A 98 7.09 -14.67 13.44
CA PRO A 98 8.24 -13.75 13.40
C PRO A 98 9.17 -13.96 12.19
N GLY A 99 8.72 -14.72 11.20
CA GLY A 99 9.48 -15.10 10.03
C GLY A 99 9.71 -13.94 9.08
N ARG A 100 10.53 -14.20 8.05
CA ARG A 100 10.90 -13.20 7.04
C ARG A 100 10.47 -13.61 5.65
N ILE A 101 9.89 -12.66 4.92
CA ILE A 101 9.57 -12.80 3.49
C ILE A 101 10.48 -11.84 2.73
N ASN A 102 11.49 -12.37 2.03
CA ASN A 102 12.49 -11.56 1.33
C ASN A 102 12.33 -11.69 -0.19
N GLY A 103 11.86 -10.63 -0.83
CA GLY A 103 11.62 -10.55 -2.27
C GLY A 103 12.89 -10.41 -3.12
N ARG A 104 14.06 -10.16 -2.50
CA ARG A 104 15.37 -10.02 -3.18
C ARG A 104 15.32 -9.06 -4.38
N GLY A 105 14.60 -7.95 -4.25
CA GLY A 105 14.23 -7.06 -5.35
C GLY A 105 15.34 -6.26 -6.03
N LYS A 106 16.59 -6.26 -5.53
CA LYS A 106 17.65 -5.40 -6.06
C LYS A 106 17.86 -5.51 -7.57
N ALA A 107 17.96 -6.73 -8.09
CA ALA A 107 18.18 -6.94 -9.52
C ALA A 107 16.99 -6.48 -10.38
N TRP A 108 15.77 -6.49 -9.84
CA TRP A 108 14.60 -5.91 -10.50
C TRP A 108 14.65 -4.39 -10.55
N TRP A 109 15.09 -3.77 -9.45
CA TRP A 109 15.19 -2.31 -9.35
C TRP A 109 16.25 -1.73 -10.28
N ASP A 110 17.42 -2.37 -10.35
CA ASP A 110 18.56 -1.94 -11.18
C ASP A 110 18.24 -1.94 -12.70
N GLN A 111 17.12 -2.55 -13.11
CA GLN A 111 16.63 -2.55 -14.50
C GLN A 111 15.19 -2.06 -14.66
N SER A 112 14.63 -1.39 -13.65
CA SER A 112 13.24 -0.89 -13.73
C SER A 112 13.09 0.19 -14.80
N CYS A 113 12.04 0.13 -15.61
CA CYS A 113 11.72 1.21 -16.55
C CYS A 113 11.34 2.52 -15.86
N ARG A 114 10.97 2.50 -14.57
CA ARG A 114 10.68 3.71 -13.80
C ARG A 114 11.93 4.59 -13.68
N ASP A 115 13.05 3.97 -13.33
CA ASP A 115 14.29 4.67 -13.01
C ASP A 115 15.27 4.66 -14.20
N HIS A 116 15.13 3.67 -15.10
CA HIS A 116 15.95 3.50 -16.30
C HIS A 116 15.11 3.45 -17.59
N PRO A 117 14.33 4.48 -17.92
CA PRO A 117 13.38 4.46 -19.06
C PRO A 117 14.06 4.34 -20.45
N ARG A 118 15.39 4.49 -20.53
CA ARG A 118 16.17 4.34 -21.77
C ARG A 118 16.90 3.00 -21.88
N LEU A 119 16.86 2.16 -20.84
CA LEU A 119 17.46 0.84 -20.87
C LEU A 119 16.59 -0.08 -21.75
N VAL A 120 17.18 -0.62 -22.81
CA VAL A 120 16.49 -1.58 -23.69
C VAL A 120 16.15 -2.83 -22.89
N GLY A 121 14.87 -3.22 -22.88
CA GLY A 121 14.39 -4.39 -22.14
C GLY A 121 14.25 -4.18 -20.63
N CYS A 122 14.19 -2.92 -20.16
CA CYS A 122 13.87 -2.62 -18.77
C CYS A 122 12.54 -3.28 -18.33
N SER A 123 12.40 -3.54 -17.03
CA SER A 123 11.20 -4.15 -16.46
C SER A 123 10.13 -3.12 -16.12
N THR A 124 8.94 -3.28 -16.69
CA THR A 124 7.73 -2.51 -16.34
C THR A 124 6.88 -3.19 -15.25
N LEU A 125 7.13 -4.48 -15.02
CA LEU A 125 6.44 -5.34 -14.08
C LEU A 125 7.49 -6.11 -13.29
N ALA A 126 7.26 -6.24 -11.98
CA ALA A 126 8.11 -7.02 -11.10
C ALA A 126 7.24 -7.69 -10.01
N PRO A 127 7.74 -8.75 -9.36
CA PRO A 127 6.92 -9.54 -8.44
C PRO A 127 6.46 -8.75 -7.22
N THR A 128 5.17 -8.86 -6.90
CA THR A 128 4.66 -8.55 -5.56
C THR A 128 5.01 -9.69 -4.60
N ALA A 129 5.49 -9.38 -3.39
CA ALA A 129 5.95 -10.41 -2.46
C ALA A 129 4.81 -11.30 -1.94
N VAL A 130 3.71 -10.72 -1.44
CA VAL A 130 2.51 -11.44 -1.02
C VAL A 130 1.27 -10.83 -1.67
N LYS A 131 0.43 -11.68 -2.27
CA LYS A 131 -0.91 -11.31 -2.77
C LYS A 131 -2.00 -12.07 -2.02
N LEU A 132 -3.01 -11.35 -1.57
CA LEU A 132 -4.30 -11.89 -1.17
C LEU A 132 -5.30 -11.54 -2.26
N VAL A 133 -5.77 -12.54 -2.99
CA VAL A 133 -6.74 -12.38 -4.10
C VAL A 133 -8.03 -13.10 -3.74
N SER A 134 -9.15 -12.39 -3.78
CA SER A 134 -10.48 -12.97 -3.50
C SER A 134 -10.53 -13.69 -2.14
N CYS A 135 -9.76 -13.21 -1.16
CA CYS A 135 -9.65 -13.80 0.18
C CYS A 135 -10.65 -13.16 1.14
N LYS A 136 -11.15 -13.92 2.11
CA LYS A 136 -12.15 -13.43 3.08
C LYS A 136 -11.79 -13.78 4.51
N ASN A 137 -12.07 -12.88 5.45
CA ASN A 137 -11.84 -13.11 6.89
C ASN A 137 -10.40 -13.58 7.18
N SER A 138 -9.42 -12.93 6.55
CA SER A 138 -8.02 -13.37 6.56
C SER A 138 -7.12 -12.37 7.26
N SER A 139 -6.03 -12.85 7.83
CA SER A 139 -5.06 -12.04 8.58
C SER A 139 -3.61 -12.23 8.14
N ILE A 140 -2.82 -11.15 8.26
CA ILE A 140 -1.35 -11.19 8.23
C ILE A 140 -0.85 -10.56 9.53
N SER A 141 -0.05 -11.28 10.30
CA SER A 141 0.47 -10.78 11.58
C SER A 141 1.92 -11.14 11.88
N GLU A 142 2.64 -10.22 12.53
CA GLU A 142 4.00 -10.44 13.07
C GLU A 142 5.10 -10.75 12.03
N ILE A 143 4.83 -10.53 10.74
CA ILE A 143 5.76 -10.83 9.64
C ILE A 143 6.71 -9.65 9.35
N HIS A 144 7.96 -9.99 9.06
CA HIS A 144 8.96 -9.06 8.51
C HIS A 144 9.11 -9.23 6.99
N PHE A 145 8.66 -8.24 6.23
CA PHE A 145 8.81 -8.15 4.79
C PHE A 145 10.07 -7.36 4.42
N LEU A 146 10.86 -7.91 3.49
CA LEU A 146 12.13 -7.36 3.06
C LEU A 146 12.20 -7.28 1.54
N ASN A 147 12.54 -6.10 1.02
CA ASN A 147 13.03 -5.91 -0.35
C ASN A 147 12.14 -6.57 -1.42
N SER A 148 10.83 -6.30 -1.39
CA SER A 148 9.96 -6.73 -2.48
C SER A 148 10.38 -6.08 -3.79
N SER A 149 10.30 -6.82 -4.90
CA SER A 149 10.67 -6.31 -6.23
C SER A 149 9.75 -5.19 -6.72
N GLN A 150 8.49 -5.22 -6.26
CA GLN A 150 7.48 -4.17 -6.39
C GLN A 150 6.76 -4.06 -5.03
N THR A 151 5.43 -4.10 -5.01
CA THR A 151 4.61 -4.05 -3.77
C THR A 151 4.94 -5.19 -2.81
N HIS A 152 4.94 -4.94 -1.49
CA HIS A 152 5.17 -6.00 -0.50
C HIS A 152 3.91 -6.82 -0.25
N VAL A 153 2.80 -6.17 0.10
CA VAL A 153 1.50 -6.82 0.32
C VAL A 153 0.46 -6.21 -0.61
N LEU A 154 -0.20 -7.03 -1.41
CA LEU A 154 -1.31 -6.61 -2.27
C LEU A 154 -2.59 -7.34 -1.87
N ILE A 155 -3.64 -6.59 -1.57
CA ILE A 155 -4.99 -7.09 -1.34
C ILE A 155 -5.82 -6.71 -2.56
N ARG A 156 -6.42 -7.71 -3.20
CA ARG A 156 -7.33 -7.52 -4.33
C ARG A 156 -8.57 -8.35 -4.13
N ASP A 157 -9.75 -7.74 -4.29
CA ASP A 157 -11.02 -8.44 -4.12
C ASP A 157 -11.16 -9.08 -2.71
N GLY A 158 -10.55 -8.44 -1.69
CA GLY A 158 -10.57 -8.94 -0.32
C GLY A 158 -11.76 -8.42 0.49
N ASP A 159 -12.25 -9.22 1.43
CA ASP A 159 -13.30 -8.79 2.37
C ASP A 159 -13.00 -9.27 3.80
N GLY A 160 -12.93 -8.35 4.77
CA GLY A 160 -12.59 -8.69 6.15
C GLY A 160 -11.12 -9.09 6.30
N ILE A 161 -10.21 -8.20 5.90
CA ILE A 161 -8.76 -8.45 5.94
C ILE A 161 -8.12 -7.66 7.08
N ASN A 162 -7.38 -8.34 7.97
CA ASN A 162 -6.63 -7.70 9.06
C ASN A 162 -5.11 -7.81 8.83
N ILE A 163 -4.39 -6.70 8.89
CA ILE A 163 -2.93 -6.67 8.88
C ILE A 163 -2.45 -6.01 10.16
N GLU A 164 -1.64 -6.72 10.96
CA GLU A 164 -1.23 -6.26 12.27
C GLU A 164 0.24 -6.56 12.59
N ASN A 165 0.93 -5.67 13.30
CA ASN A 165 2.28 -5.92 13.85
C ASN A 165 3.31 -6.31 12.76
N VAL A 166 3.22 -5.69 11.59
CA VAL A 166 4.14 -5.97 10.47
C VAL A 166 5.28 -4.96 10.37
N LEU A 167 6.45 -5.45 9.97
CA LEU A 167 7.60 -4.62 9.60
C LEU A 167 7.86 -4.78 8.10
N ILE A 168 7.88 -3.68 7.36
CA ILE A 168 8.12 -3.66 5.91
C ILE A 168 9.30 -2.74 5.60
N GLU A 169 10.34 -3.29 4.99
CA GLU A 169 11.56 -2.53 4.69
C GLU A 169 12.06 -2.77 3.25
N ALA A 170 12.26 -1.67 2.52
CA ALA A 170 13.00 -1.60 1.27
C ALA A 170 13.76 -0.25 1.19
N PRO A 171 14.83 -0.14 0.38
CA PRO A 171 15.57 1.11 0.24
C PRO A 171 14.69 2.26 -0.26
N GLU A 172 14.95 3.48 0.21
CA GLU A 172 14.22 4.70 -0.20
C GLU A 172 14.13 4.91 -1.71
N ARG A 173 15.13 4.46 -2.46
CA ARG A 173 15.18 4.62 -3.92
C ARG A 173 14.67 3.40 -4.68
N SER A 174 13.94 2.49 -4.05
CA SER A 174 13.46 1.27 -4.71
C SER A 174 12.17 1.47 -5.53
N PRO A 175 12.20 1.12 -6.83
CA PRO A 175 11.17 0.50 -7.66
C PRO A 175 9.73 0.25 -7.23
N ASN A 176 8.83 1.22 -7.11
CA ASN A 176 7.38 0.94 -6.93
C ASN A 176 7.12 -0.04 -5.77
N THR A 177 7.87 0.15 -4.68
CA THR A 177 7.90 -0.78 -3.56
C THR A 177 6.86 -0.45 -2.51
N ASP A 178 5.61 -0.24 -2.94
CA ASP A 178 4.48 0.02 -2.05
C ASP A 178 4.50 -0.96 -0.86
N GLY A 179 4.22 -0.46 0.35
CA GLY A 179 4.13 -1.30 1.54
C GLY A 179 2.91 -2.21 1.45
N ILE A 180 1.72 -1.62 1.57
CA ILE A 180 0.45 -2.33 1.43
C ILE A 180 -0.40 -1.64 0.36
N HIS A 181 -0.76 -2.38 -0.68
CA HIS A 181 -1.68 -1.93 -1.72
C HIS A 181 -3.04 -2.61 -1.56
N ILE A 182 -4.12 -1.84 -1.51
CA ILE A 182 -5.48 -2.34 -1.40
C ILE A 182 -6.23 -1.96 -2.67
N SER A 183 -6.96 -2.90 -3.27
CA SER A 183 -7.76 -2.64 -4.47
C SER A 183 -9.01 -3.51 -4.51
N ALA A 184 -10.13 -2.99 -5.01
CA ALA A 184 -11.39 -3.72 -5.11
C ALA A 184 -11.81 -4.42 -3.79
N SER A 185 -11.51 -3.85 -2.62
CA SER A 185 -11.61 -4.56 -1.34
C SER A 185 -12.45 -3.84 -0.30
N HIS A 186 -13.01 -4.59 0.63
CA HIS A 186 -13.92 -4.10 1.66
C HIS A 186 -13.46 -4.54 3.05
N ASN A 187 -13.77 -3.74 4.07
CA ASN A 187 -13.56 -4.09 5.47
C ASN A 187 -12.10 -4.50 5.76
N VAL A 188 -11.15 -3.61 5.45
CA VAL A 188 -9.72 -3.84 5.66
C VAL A 188 -9.23 -3.01 6.85
N VAL A 189 -8.53 -3.68 7.77
CA VAL A 189 -7.93 -3.05 8.95
C VAL A 189 -6.42 -3.24 8.89
N ILE A 190 -5.67 -2.14 8.99
CA ILE A 190 -4.21 -2.12 9.12
C ILE A 190 -3.85 -1.45 10.43
N THR A 191 -3.18 -2.17 11.32
CA THR A 191 -2.76 -1.65 12.63
C THR A 191 -1.31 -1.98 12.97
N ASN A 192 -0.68 -1.14 13.79
CA ASN A 192 0.64 -1.41 14.38
C ASN A 192 1.72 -1.79 13.34
N ALA A 193 1.83 -1.02 12.25
CA ALA A 193 2.78 -1.30 11.18
C ALA A 193 3.93 -0.29 11.15
N ILE A 194 5.14 -0.77 10.84
CA ILE A 194 6.30 0.07 10.54
C ILE A 194 6.70 -0.19 9.08
N ILE A 195 6.64 0.84 8.25
CA ILE A 195 6.82 0.72 6.81
C ILE A 195 7.81 1.78 6.32
N GLY A 196 8.92 1.33 5.76
CA GLY A 196 9.90 2.17 5.07
C GLY A 196 10.21 1.59 3.69
N THR A 197 9.87 2.32 2.63
CA THR A 197 10.01 1.83 1.25
C THR A 197 10.40 2.96 0.30
N GLY A 198 10.44 2.68 -1.00
CA GLY A 198 10.67 3.68 -2.06
C GLY A 198 9.41 4.15 -2.78
N ASP A 199 8.23 3.80 -2.27
CA ASP A 199 6.94 4.26 -2.81
C ASP A 199 5.89 4.40 -1.68
N ASP A 200 4.60 4.28 -1.99
CA ASP A 200 3.52 4.48 -1.01
C ASP A 200 3.66 3.55 0.22
N CYS A 201 3.48 4.11 1.41
CA CYS A 201 3.43 3.36 2.66
C CYS A 201 2.19 2.44 2.65
N VAL A 202 1.03 3.05 2.39
CA VAL A 202 -0.22 2.36 2.07
C VAL A 202 -0.86 3.06 0.89
N SER A 203 -1.27 2.30 -0.13
CA SER A 203 -1.98 2.80 -1.30
C SER A 203 -3.36 2.15 -1.43
N ILE A 204 -4.39 2.97 -1.64
CA ILE A 204 -5.81 2.58 -1.73
C ILE A 204 -6.28 2.82 -3.17
N GLY A 205 -6.57 1.74 -3.86
CA GLY A 205 -7.07 1.69 -5.22
C GLY A 205 -8.58 1.81 -5.31
N ASP A 206 -9.07 1.62 -6.53
CA ASP A 206 -10.48 1.74 -6.90
C ASP A 206 -11.36 0.63 -6.28
N HIS A 207 -12.68 0.81 -6.32
CA HIS A 207 -13.72 -0.10 -5.82
C HIS A 207 -13.46 -0.55 -4.37
N THR A 208 -13.03 0.37 -3.52
CA THR A 208 -12.56 0.05 -2.17
C THR A 208 -13.34 0.82 -1.12
N SER A 209 -13.80 0.15 -0.06
CA SER A 209 -14.49 0.83 1.04
C SER A 209 -14.26 0.22 2.42
N ASN A 210 -14.62 0.97 3.46
CA ASN A 210 -14.50 0.56 4.87
C ASN A 210 -13.06 0.17 5.23
N ILE A 211 -12.14 1.14 5.11
CA ILE A 211 -10.72 0.93 5.37
C ILE A 211 -10.32 1.68 6.64
N VAL A 212 -9.71 0.98 7.58
CA VAL A 212 -9.17 1.56 8.82
C VAL A 212 -7.65 1.37 8.84
N ILE A 213 -6.91 2.47 8.92
CA ILE A 213 -5.45 2.46 9.06
C ILE A 213 -5.12 3.19 10.35
N SER A 214 -4.50 2.51 11.33
CA SER A 214 -4.09 3.20 12.55
C SER A 214 -2.80 2.70 13.17
N TYR A 215 -2.14 3.53 13.98
CA TYR A 215 -0.87 3.20 14.63
C TYR A 215 0.22 2.77 13.63
N VAL A 216 0.33 3.51 12.52
CA VAL A 216 1.31 3.25 11.47
C VAL A 216 2.44 4.26 11.51
N LYS A 217 3.68 3.77 11.42
CA LYS A 217 4.87 4.59 11.18
C LYS A 217 5.34 4.41 9.75
N CYS A 218 5.30 5.48 8.97
CA CYS A 218 5.74 5.51 7.57
C CYS A 218 7.03 6.31 7.45
N GLY A 219 8.00 5.84 6.67
CA GLY A 219 9.16 6.65 6.33
C GLY A 219 10.47 5.88 6.27
N PRO A 220 11.25 6.02 5.18
CA PRO A 220 10.99 6.84 3.97
C PRO A 220 9.85 6.28 3.08
N GLY A 221 9.47 7.01 2.02
CA GLY A 221 8.42 6.58 1.06
C GLY A 221 7.53 7.72 0.58
N HIS A 222 6.36 7.41 0.01
CA HIS A 222 5.43 8.37 -0.59
C HIS A 222 4.22 8.75 0.28
N GLY A 223 4.11 8.19 1.49
CA GLY A 223 3.01 8.48 2.42
C GLY A 223 1.82 7.54 2.28
N ILE A 224 0.66 7.97 2.78
CA ILE A 224 -0.59 7.21 2.67
C ILE A 224 -1.42 7.84 1.57
N SER A 225 -1.77 7.05 0.56
CA SER A 225 -2.31 7.54 -0.70
C SER A 225 -3.60 6.86 -1.10
N ILE A 226 -4.64 7.64 -1.36
CA ILE A 226 -5.82 7.21 -2.10
C ILE A 226 -5.59 7.50 -3.58
N GLY A 227 -5.47 6.45 -4.39
CA GLY A 227 -5.24 6.48 -5.83
C GLY A 227 -3.87 6.01 -6.31
N SER A 228 -3.50 6.22 -7.58
CA SER A 228 -4.19 7.10 -8.54
C SER A 228 -5.49 6.53 -9.06
N LEU A 229 -6.58 7.30 -9.02
CA LEU A 229 -7.91 6.86 -9.44
C LEU A 229 -8.34 7.46 -10.78
N GLY A 230 -9.11 6.70 -11.57
CA GLY A 230 -9.76 7.20 -12.78
C GLY A 230 -8.86 7.23 -14.02
N ARG A 231 -7.78 6.45 -14.03
CA ARG A 231 -6.92 6.31 -15.22
C ARG A 231 -7.78 5.90 -16.43
N SER A 232 -7.46 6.44 -17.61
CA SER A 232 -8.19 6.17 -18.86
C SER A 232 -9.67 6.56 -18.85
N GLY A 233 -10.09 7.40 -17.90
CA GLY A 233 -11.47 7.86 -17.78
C GLY A 233 -12.42 6.86 -17.13
N ASN A 234 -11.87 5.89 -16.41
CA ASN A 234 -12.63 4.91 -15.66
C ASN A 234 -13.48 5.60 -14.57
N PHE A 235 -14.67 5.04 -14.35
CA PHE A 235 -15.51 5.38 -13.21
C PHE A 235 -14.95 4.67 -11.98
N VAL A 236 -14.73 5.43 -10.90
CA VAL A 236 -14.16 4.91 -9.65
C VAL A 236 -15.09 5.08 -8.46
N GLN A 237 -14.95 4.19 -7.48
CA GLN A 237 -15.73 4.23 -6.24
C GLN A 237 -14.81 3.95 -5.05
N VAL A 238 -14.53 4.98 -4.27
CA VAL A 238 -13.79 4.84 -3.00
C VAL A 238 -14.55 5.56 -1.89
N GLU A 239 -14.82 4.86 -0.78
CA GLU A 239 -15.54 5.49 0.32
C GLU A 239 -15.25 4.92 1.70
N ASN A 240 -15.52 5.72 2.74
CA ASN A 240 -15.38 5.32 4.14
C ASN A 240 -13.95 4.86 4.47
N ILE A 241 -13.01 5.81 4.37
CA ILE A 241 -11.59 5.59 4.65
C ILE A 241 -11.24 6.37 5.92
N HIS A 242 -10.73 5.69 6.93
CA HIS A 242 -10.32 6.28 8.19
C HIS A 242 -8.86 6.01 8.48
N VAL A 243 -8.04 7.05 8.47
CA VAL A 243 -6.60 7.00 8.74
C VAL A 243 -6.33 7.79 10.01
N SER A 244 -5.86 7.13 11.07
CA SER A 244 -5.63 7.78 12.36
C SER A 244 -4.35 7.38 13.07
N LYS A 245 -3.80 8.26 13.92
CA LYS A 245 -2.63 7.95 14.77
C LYS A 245 -1.43 7.47 13.94
N VAL A 246 -1.08 8.25 12.93
CA VAL A 246 0.02 7.94 12.00
C VAL A 246 1.19 8.88 12.24
N TYR A 247 2.41 8.35 12.17
CA TYR A 247 3.63 9.14 12.13
C TYR A 247 4.34 8.97 10.79
N LEU A 248 4.49 10.05 10.03
CA LEU A 248 5.21 10.04 8.75
C LEU A 248 6.53 10.80 8.90
N GLN A 249 7.64 10.15 8.61
CA GLN A 249 8.98 10.73 8.71
C GLN A 249 9.70 10.70 7.37
N GLY A 250 10.12 11.86 6.86
CA GLY A 250 10.93 11.97 5.64
C GLY A 250 10.25 11.44 4.38
N THR A 251 8.91 11.32 4.36
CA THR A 251 8.16 10.88 3.18
C THR A 251 7.95 12.02 2.19
N THR A 252 7.72 11.70 0.92
CA THR A 252 7.42 12.71 -0.11
C THR A 252 6.02 13.29 0.03
N ASN A 253 5.07 12.55 0.60
CA ASN A 253 3.73 13.06 0.93
C ASN A 253 3.26 12.51 2.28
N GLY A 254 2.27 13.17 2.86
CA GLY A 254 1.60 12.76 4.08
C GLY A 254 0.28 12.07 3.79
N ALA A 255 -0.82 12.77 4.04
CA ALA A 255 -2.18 12.39 3.67
C ALA A 255 -2.45 12.82 2.22
N ARG A 256 -2.59 11.84 1.30
CA ARG A 256 -2.69 12.10 -0.14
C ARG A 256 -3.95 11.50 -0.77
N ILE A 257 -4.61 12.29 -1.61
CA ILE A 257 -5.60 11.82 -2.59
C ILE A 257 -5.11 12.23 -3.99
N LYS A 258 -5.03 11.30 -4.93
CA LYS A 258 -4.56 11.53 -6.31
C LYS A 258 -5.52 10.94 -7.34
N THR A 259 -6.02 11.74 -8.26
CA THR A 259 -6.93 11.30 -9.33
C THR A 259 -6.49 11.84 -10.68
N TRP A 260 -6.70 11.05 -11.73
CA TRP A 260 -6.46 11.47 -13.11
C TRP A 260 -7.54 12.47 -13.55
N GLN A 261 -7.16 13.47 -14.35
CA GLN A 261 -8.09 14.51 -14.85
C GLN A 261 -9.26 13.95 -15.66
N VAL A 262 -9.03 12.83 -16.35
CA VAL A 262 -10.06 12.15 -17.15
C VAL A 262 -11.03 11.30 -16.29
N GLY A 263 -10.70 11.06 -15.03
CA GLY A 263 -11.44 10.17 -14.14
C GLY A 263 -12.87 10.62 -13.88
N ARG A 264 -13.71 9.67 -13.47
CA ARG A 264 -15.13 9.87 -13.12
C ARG A 264 -15.47 9.09 -11.85
N GLY A 265 -16.64 9.29 -11.27
CA GLY A 265 -17.08 8.60 -10.05
C GLY A 265 -16.76 9.40 -8.80
N TYR A 266 -16.44 8.76 -7.68
CA TYR A 266 -16.31 9.44 -6.40
C TYR A 266 -15.20 8.92 -5.47
N VAL A 267 -14.71 9.85 -4.64
CA VAL A 267 -14.02 9.59 -3.36
C VAL A 267 -14.80 10.33 -2.28
N ARG A 268 -15.33 9.62 -1.28
CA ARG A 268 -16.12 10.27 -0.22
C ARG A 268 -15.93 9.67 1.18
N GLN A 269 -16.30 10.42 2.21
CA GLN A 269 -16.21 9.96 3.61
C GLN A 269 -14.78 9.52 3.95
N VAL A 270 -13.83 10.44 3.80
CA VAL A 270 -12.42 10.19 4.09
C VAL A 270 -12.00 11.01 5.30
N THR A 271 -11.45 10.36 6.32
CA THR A 271 -10.91 11.03 7.51
C THR A 271 -9.43 10.74 7.66
N PHE A 272 -8.63 11.79 7.71
CA PHE A 272 -7.25 11.76 8.18
C PHE A 272 -7.20 12.48 9.52
N GLU A 273 -6.83 11.78 10.60
CA GLU A 273 -6.75 12.40 11.91
C GLU A 273 -5.59 11.96 12.81
N HIS A 274 -5.20 12.81 13.76
CA HIS A 274 -4.10 12.51 14.69
C HIS A 274 -2.82 12.08 13.96
N ILE A 275 -2.41 12.84 12.94
CA ILE A 275 -1.24 12.55 12.13
C ILE A 275 -0.10 13.50 12.49
N PHE A 276 1.09 12.95 12.73
CA PHE A 276 2.30 13.73 12.94
C PHE A 276 3.26 13.59 11.76
N PHE A 277 3.74 14.72 11.24
CA PHE A 277 4.68 14.83 10.14
C PHE A 277 6.07 15.23 10.65
N GLY A 278 7.10 14.48 10.31
CA GLY A 278 8.49 14.85 10.53
C GLY A 278 9.20 15.04 9.20
N SER A 279 9.47 16.28 8.82
CA SER A 279 10.19 16.62 7.58
C SER A 279 9.55 16.04 6.30
N VAL A 280 8.22 15.98 6.23
CA VAL A 280 7.47 15.45 5.08
C VAL A 280 7.38 16.48 3.97
N LYS A 281 7.58 16.11 2.70
CA LYS A 281 7.63 17.11 1.61
C LYS A 281 6.26 17.74 1.32
N ASN A 282 5.21 16.95 1.17
CA ASN A 282 3.83 17.43 0.97
C ASN A 282 2.89 16.81 2.02
N PRO A 283 2.81 17.36 3.25
CA PRO A 283 2.01 16.79 4.34
C PRO A 283 0.53 16.56 4.01
N ILE A 284 -0.15 17.54 3.40
CA ILE A 284 -1.56 17.46 3.04
C ILE A 284 -1.68 17.71 1.54
N ILE A 285 -2.20 16.75 0.78
CA ILE A 285 -2.32 16.90 -0.67
C ILE A 285 -3.58 16.24 -1.24
N ILE A 286 -4.31 17.01 -2.03
CA ILE A 286 -5.29 16.52 -2.99
C ILE A 286 -4.81 16.96 -4.37
N ASP A 287 -4.60 16.02 -5.28
CA ASP A 287 -4.20 16.27 -6.66
C ASP A 287 -5.18 15.61 -7.62
N GLN A 288 -6.18 16.36 -8.10
CA GLN A 288 -7.08 15.91 -9.16
C GLN A 288 -6.49 16.13 -10.56
N ASN A 289 -5.27 16.66 -10.66
CA ASN A 289 -4.57 16.91 -11.92
C ASN A 289 -3.43 15.92 -12.17
N TYR A 290 -3.53 14.72 -11.60
CA TYR A 290 -2.47 13.72 -11.66
C TYR A 290 -2.19 13.32 -13.11
N CYS A 291 -0.91 13.36 -13.48
CA CYS A 291 -0.43 13.08 -14.83
C CYS A 291 0.97 12.44 -14.79
N ASN A 292 1.25 11.49 -15.68
CA ASN A 292 2.58 10.85 -15.80
C ASN A 292 3.72 11.85 -16.05
N LYS A 293 3.41 12.98 -16.70
CA LYS A 293 4.34 14.09 -16.89
C LYS A 293 3.62 15.36 -16.49
N SER A 294 4.11 16.02 -15.44
CA SER A 294 3.55 17.29 -14.96
C SER A 294 3.40 18.28 -16.12
N GLY A 295 2.21 18.86 -16.27
CA GLY A 295 1.89 19.83 -17.32
C GLY A 295 1.67 19.25 -18.73
N ALA A 296 1.80 17.93 -18.93
CA ALA A 296 1.55 17.30 -20.23
C ALA A 296 0.07 16.97 -20.46
N CYS A 297 -0.71 16.80 -19.40
CA CYS A 297 -2.14 16.54 -19.48
C CYS A 297 -2.90 17.86 -19.58
N LYS A 298 -3.88 17.91 -20.49
CA LYS A 298 -4.76 19.07 -20.65
C LYS A 298 -5.81 19.06 -19.53
N GLU A 299 -6.23 20.25 -19.10
CA GLU A 299 -7.43 20.38 -18.26
C GLU A 299 -8.63 19.72 -18.95
N MET A 300 -9.43 18.99 -18.17
CA MET A 300 -10.59 18.24 -18.65
C MET A 300 -11.84 18.72 -17.93
N GLU A 301 -12.99 18.63 -18.61
CA GLU A 301 -14.30 18.97 -18.02
C GLU A 301 -14.84 17.89 -17.07
N THR A 302 -14.13 16.77 -16.98
CA THR A 302 -14.43 15.64 -16.09
C THR A 302 -13.52 15.65 -14.87
N GLY A 303 -13.89 14.87 -13.85
CA GLY A 303 -13.08 14.63 -12.68
C GLY A 303 -13.78 13.67 -11.73
N VAL A 304 -13.01 12.99 -10.89
CA VAL A 304 -13.55 12.18 -9.81
C VAL A 304 -14.10 13.13 -8.73
N HIS A 305 -15.36 13.00 -8.34
CA HIS A 305 -15.95 13.88 -7.34
C HIS A 305 -15.38 13.56 -5.94
N ILE A 306 -14.58 14.47 -5.38
CA ILE A 306 -14.00 14.33 -4.04
C ILE A 306 -14.85 15.15 -3.08
N THR A 307 -15.49 14.49 -2.11
CA THR A 307 -16.38 15.16 -1.15
C THR A 307 -16.29 14.56 0.24
N ASP A 308 -16.62 15.31 1.28
CA ASP A 308 -16.62 14.84 2.66
C ASP A 308 -15.26 14.25 3.06
N VAL A 309 -14.25 15.13 3.02
CA VAL A 309 -12.87 14.81 3.39
C VAL A 309 -12.48 15.66 4.60
N SER A 310 -12.15 15.00 5.70
CA SER A 310 -11.77 15.63 6.95
C SER A 310 -10.28 15.46 7.23
N PHE A 311 -9.61 16.57 7.51
CA PHE A 311 -8.25 16.63 8.03
C PHE A 311 -8.29 17.22 9.44
N ASN A 312 -8.11 16.39 10.46
CA ASN A 312 -8.30 16.77 11.85
C ASN A 312 -7.06 16.48 12.71
N GLN A 313 -6.52 17.46 13.44
CA GLN A 313 -5.37 17.25 14.34
C GLN A 313 -4.13 16.73 13.61
N LEU A 314 -3.70 17.51 12.61
CA LEU A 314 -2.54 17.25 11.76
C LEU A 314 -1.38 18.17 12.16
N TYR A 315 -0.27 17.61 12.62
CA TYR A 315 0.80 18.34 13.28
C TYR A 315 2.18 18.05 12.71
N GLY A 316 3.13 18.98 12.84
CA GLY A 316 4.55 18.69 12.67
C GLY A 316 5.25 19.59 11.65
N THR A 317 6.11 19.03 10.81
CA THR A 317 6.99 19.80 9.92
C THR A 317 6.96 19.35 8.45
N SER A 318 7.00 20.33 7.56
CA SER A 318 7.15 20.16 6.12
C SER A 318 8.59 20.42 5.69
N SER A 319 9.14 19.58 4.81
CA SER A 319 10.44 19.84 4.16
C SER A 319 10.33 20.67 2.88
N SER A 320 9.12 21.04 2.46
CA SER A 320 8.87 21.96 1.35
C SER A 320 8.05 23.18 1.78
N ARG A 321 8.10 24.23 0.95
CA ARG A 321 7.37 25.48 1.18
C ARG A 321 5.85 25.29 1.19
N VAL A 322 5.30 24.44 0.31
CA VAL A 322 3.85 24.22 0.23
C VAL A 322 3.50 23.02 1.10
N ALA A 323 3.00 23.27 2.32
CA ALA A 323 2.67 22.20 3.26
C ALA A 323 1.27 21.62 3.04
N MET A 324 0.36 22.42 2.48
CA MET A 324 -1.00 22.01 2.13
C MET A 324 -1.28 22.39 0.68
N ASN A 325 -1.59 21.40 -0.17
CA ASN A 325 -1.88 21.60 -1.58
C ASN A 325 -3.19 20.89 -1.97
N LEU A 326 -4.27 21.65 -2.10
CA LEU A 326 -5.59 21.15 -2.49
C LEU A 326 -5.88 21.56 -3.94
N ASN A 327 -5.29 20.83 -4.88
CA ASN A 327 -5.33 21.12 -6.30
C ASN A 327 -6.48 20.36 -6.99
N CYS A 328 -7.70 20.89 -6.85
CA CYS A 328 -8.89 20.29 -7.44
C CYS A 328 -9.10 20.72 -8.89
N SER A 329 -9.88 19.94 -9.65
CA SER A 329 -10.25 20.24 -11.04
C SER A 329 -11.07 21.52 -11.07
N ARG A 330 -10.84 22.40 -12.05
CA ARG A 330 -11.64 23.62 -12.23
C ARG A 330 -13.09 23.33 -12.62
N SER A 331 -13.35 22.18 -13.25
CA SER A 331 -14.69 21.77 -13.68
C SER A 331 -15.40 20.90 -12.65
N VAL A 332 -14.65 20.15 -11.83
CA VAL A 332 -15.19 19.28 -10.77
C VAL A 332 -14.52 19.61 -9.45
N ALA A 333 -15.18 20.45 -8.66
CA ALA A 333 -14.67 20.93 -7.38
C ALA A 333 -14.49 19.81 -6.36
N CYS A 334 -13.54 19.98 -5.43
CA CYS A 334 -13.61 19.27 -4.16
C CYS A 334 -14.55 20.02 -3.22
N THR A 335 -15.51 19.33 -2.62
CA THR A 335 -16.54 19.94 -1.76
C THR A 335 -16.58 19.32 -0.38
N SER A 336 -17.16 20.01 0.61
CA SER A 336 -17.23 19.52 1.98
C SER A 336 -15.86 19.08 2.53
N ILE A 337 -14.84 19.91 2.30
CA ILE A 337 -13.52 19.72 2.91
C ILE A 337 -13.51 20.34 4.30
N TYR A 338 -13.15 19.54 5.30
CA TYR A 338 -13.11 20.00 6.69
C TYR A 338 -11.65 20.05 7.17
N LEU A 339 -11.19 21.24 7.52
CA LEU A 339 -9.88 21.44 8.16
C LEU A 339 -10.08 21.76 9.64
N LYS A 340 -9.47 20.99 10.53
CA LYS A 340 -9.59 21.20 11.98
C LYS A 340 -8.25 21.02 12.68
N SER A 341 -7.84 22.02 13.45
CA SER A 341 -6.66 21.94 14.32
C SER A 341 -5.39 21.44 13.59
N ILE A 342 -4.99 22.15 12.53
CA ILE A 342 -3.82 21.83 11.71
C ILE A 342 -2.68 22.76 12.11
N TYR A 343 -1.51 22.21 12.39
CA TYR A 343 -0.34 23.01 12.73
C TYR A 343 0.95 22.41 12.19
N ILE A 344 1.33 22.88 11.01
CA ILE A 344 2.51 22.47 10.26
C ILE A 344 3.45 23.66 10.11
N ARG A 345 4.73 23.46 10.48
CA ARG A 345 5.81 24.44 10.31
C ARG A 345 6.81 23.97 9.25
N SER A 346 7.75 24.84 8.88
CA SER A 346 8.89 24.40 8.10
C SER A 346 9.83 23.53 8.95
N ALA A 347 10.38 22.48 8.36
CA ALA A 347 11.52 21.73 8.88
C ALA A 347 12.84 22.51 8.69
N LEU A 348 12.86 23.50 7.79
CA LEU A 348 14.00 24.35 7.50
C LEU A 348 13.93 25.64 8.34
N ALA A 349 14.96 25.87 9.15
CA ALA A 349 15.03 27.02 10.06
C ALA A 349 14.87 28.35 9.30
N GLY A 350 14.07 29.25 9.87
CA GLY A 350 13.82 30.59 9.31
C GLY A 350 12.90 30.63 8.09
N GLN A 351 12.36 29.48 7.64
CA GLN A 351 11.39 29.44 6.54
C GLN A 351 9.97 29.24 7.06
N ASN A 352 9.01 29.79 6.31
CA ASN A 352 7.59 29.58 6.53
C ASN A 352 7.01 28.62 5.48
N VAL A 353 5.93 27.95 5.85
CA VAL A 353 5.14 27.11 4.94
C VAL A 353 3.86 27.84 4.54
N THR A 354 3.31 27.47 3.39
CA THR A 354 2.10 28.05 2.81
C THR A 354 1.11 26.97 2.41
N SER A 355 -0.13 27.40 2.19
CA SER A 355 -1.19 26.60 1.57
C SER A 355 -1.41 27.02 0.13
N ASN A 356 -1.85 26.09 -0.71
CA ASN A 356 -2.31 26.35 -2.07
C ASN A 356 -3.62 25.59 -2.33
N CYS A 357 -4.62 26.27 -2.88
CA CYS A 357 -5.92 25.68 -3.15
C CYS A 357 -6.43 26.12 -4.53
N THR A 358 -6.96 25.18 -5.29
CA THR A 358 -7.67 25.40 -6.54
C THR A 358 -9.01 24.69 -6.43
N ASN A 359 -10.11 25.43 -6.57
CA ASN A 359 -11.49 24.90 -6.59
C ASN A 359 -11.80 23.90 -5.45
N ALA A 360 -11.32 24.20 -4.24
CA ALA A 360 -11.52 23.40 -3.05
C ALA A 360 -12.41 24.18 -2.07
N HIS A 361 -13.56 23.59 -1.72
CA HIS A 361 -14.61 24.24 -0.96
C HIS A 361 -14.87 23.53 0.36
N GLY A 362 -15.06 24.30 1.43
CA GLY A 362 -15.35 23.75 2.74
C GLY A 362 -15.06 24.73 3.86
N VAL A 363 -14.82 24.20 5.06
CA VAL A 363 -14.70 25.00 6.28
C VAL A 363 -13.45 24.65 7.07
N ALA A 364 -12.92 25.67 7.73
CA ALA A 364 -11.78 25.58 8.63
C ALA A 364 -12.22 25.93 10.06
N SER A 365 -11.76 25.17 11.06
CA SER A 365 -12.08 25.43 12.47
C SER A 365 -10.88 25.17 13.39
N GLY A 366 -10.78 25.97 14.47
CA GLY A 366 -9.62 25.95 15.37
C GLY A 366 -8.37 26.59 14.75
N VAL A 367 -7.19 26.30 15.31
CA VAL A 367 -5.92 26.81 14.79
C VAL A 367 -5.56 26.07 13.52
N ILE A 368 -5.32 26.82 12.43
CA ILE A 368 -4.88 26.29 11.14
C ILE A 368 -3.61 27.03 10.71
N GLN A 369 -2.48 26.33 10.68
CA GLN A 369 -1.20 26.80 10.20
C GLN A 369 -0.61 25.75 9.25
N PRO A 370 -0.22 26.10 8.02
CA PRO A 370 -0.38 27.40 7.36
C PRO A 370 -1.84 27.83 7.18
N ASP A 371 -2.08 29.13 6.97
CA ASP A 371 -3.43 29.69 6.80
C ASP A 371 -4.24 28.90 5.76
N PRO A 372 -5.53 28.62 6.01
CA PRO A 372 -6.37 27.89 5.08
C PRO A 372 -6.61 28.69 3.80
N CYS A 373 -6.82 27.99 2.69
CA CYS A 373 -7.13 28.59 1.38
C CYS A 373 -8.44 28.07 0.77
N LEU A 374 -9.29 27.44 1.57
CA LEU A 374 -10.59 26.93 1.12
C LEU A 374 -11.52 28.08 0.71
N GLN A 375 -12.31 27.81 -0.32
CA GLN A 375 -13.46 28.63 -0.71
C GLN A 375 -14.68 28.22 0.13
N ILE A 376 -15.58 29.16 0.40
CA ILE A 376 -16.80 28.93 1.20
C ILE A 376 -17.94 28.50 0.29
#